data_AF-A0A2H0PHI8-F1
#
_entry.id   AF-A0A2H0PHI8-F1
#
_cell.length_a   1.000
_cell.length_b   1.000
_cell.length_c   1.000
_cell.angle_alpha   90.00
_cell.angle_beta   90.00
_cell.angle_gamma   90.00
#
_symmetry.space_group_name_H-M   'P 1'
#
loop_
_entity.id
_entity.type
_entity.pdbx_description
1 polymer ?
#
loop_
_entity_poly.entity_id
_entity_poly.type
_entity_poly.pdbx_seq_one_letter_code
_entity_poly.pdbx_strand_id
1 'polypeptide(L)'
;MKKAYFVMAALAAVGLATVACSKGGSLPKEEVAKVLPKAMCAKMIECLPQGGPTMDDCEKALSTQVIEGKNGQPFPTVTKSELDACVAGLGKWTCDQMQTSPNPPTGCEFLAKK
;
A
#
# COMPACT_ATOMS: atom_id res chain seq x y z
N MET A 1 44.13 -8.05 49.08
CA MET A 1 44.40 -6.62 49.36
C MET A 1 43.80 -5.77 48.23
N LYS A 2 43.01 -4.72 48.60
CA LYS A 2 42.64 -3.48 47.88
C LYS A 2 41.94 -3.58 46.50
N LYS A 3 40.62 -3.26 46.42
CA LYS A 3 39.96 -1.93 46.14
C LYS A 3 40.11 -1.51 44.66
N ALA A 4 39.12 -1.63 43.77
CA ALA A 4 37.82 -0.92 43.64
C ALA A 4 37.94 0.57 43.26
N TYR A 5 37.53 0.93 42.03
CA TYR A 5 36.87 2.18 41.57
C TYR A 5 36.29 1.87 40.16
N PHE A 6 34.99 1.55 39.98
CA PHE A 6 33.83 2.43 39.78
C PHE A 6 34.02 3.55 38.74
N VAL A 7 33.24 3.52 37.66
CA VAL A 7 32.34 4.56 37.07
C VAL A 7 31.78 3.99 35.76
N MET A 8 30.58 3.41 35.75
CA MET A 8 29.34 4.01 35.22
C MET A 8 29.46 4.68 33.83
N ALA A 9 28.95 3.98 32.81
CA ALA A 9 28.21 4.60 31.72
C ALA A 9 27.00 3.72 31.41
N ALA A 10 25.87 4.09 32.02
CA ALA A 10 24.56 3.66 31.59
C ALA A 10 24.23 4.36 30.27
N LEU A 11 23.86 3.59 29.25
CA LEU A 11 23.00 3.99 28.15
C LEU A 11 22.27 2.71 27.75
N ALA A 12 21.15 2.48 28.40
CA ALA A 12 19.83 2.82 27.89
C ALA A 12 19.33 1.71 26.96
N ALA A 13 18.37 0.98 27.51
CA ALA A 13 17.48 0.10 26.79
C ALA A 13 17.00 0.72 25.48
N VAL A 14 17.31 0.07 24.37
CA VAL A 14 16.31 -0.16 23.33
C VAL A 14 16.48 -1.62 22.99
N GLY A 15 15.53 -2.42 23.45
CA GLY A 15 15.44 -3.82 23.06
C GLY A 15 15.59 -3.87 21.55
N LEU A 16 16.51 -4.72 21.10
CA LEU A 16 16.53 -5.25 19.75
C LEU A 16 15.15 -5.88 19.51
N ALA A 17 14.19 -5.05 19.11
CA ALA A 17 13.03 -5.48 18.39
C ALA A 17 13.63 -6.02 17.10
N THR A 18 13.90 -7.33 17.14
CA THR A 18 13.88 -8.22 16.01
C THR A 18 12.95 -7.61 14.98
N VAL A 19 13.54 -7.01 13.94
CA VAL A 19 12.83 -6.77 12.69
C VAL A 19 12.51 -8.17 12.22
N ALA A 20 11.38 -8.66 12.69
CA ALA A 20 10.75 -9.84 12.18
C ALA A 20 10.65 -9.57 10.68
N CYS A 21 11.35 -10.38 9.91
CA CYS A 21 10.98 -10.69 8.55
C CYS A 21 9.50 -11.10 8.60
N SER A 22 8.59 -10.14 8.50
CA SER A 22 7.16 -10.37 8.38
C SER A 22 6.89 -10.85 6.97
N LYS A 23 7.29 -12.09 6.73
CA LYS A 23 6.80 -12.96 5.68
C LYS A 23 5.29 -13.08 5.89
N GLY A 24 4.52 -12.23 5.20
CA GLY A 24 3.05 -12.28 5.18
C GLY A 24 2.31 -11.38 6.16
N GLY A 25 2.95 -10.36 6.74
CA GLY A 25 2.24 -9.35 7.53
C GLY A 25 1.37 -8.44 6.65
N SER A 26 0.18 -8.10 7.15
CA SER A 26 -0.66 -7.06 6.55
C SER A 26 0.07 -5.72 6.50
N LEU A 27 -0.06 -5.01 5.39
CA LEU A 27 0.55 -3.70 5.22
C LEU A 27 -0.24 -2.62 5.96
N PRO A 28 0.45 -1.60 6.50
CA PRO A 28 -0.23 -0.41 6.99
C PRO A 28 -0.94 0.30 5.84
N LYS A 29 -2.13 0.83 6.11
CA LYS A 29 -2.95 1.55 5.14
C LYS A 29 -2.21 2.71 4.46
N GLU A 30 -1.27 3.34 5.14
CA GLU A 30 -0.42 4.41 4.56
C GLU A 30 0.55 3.89 3.49
N GLU A 31 1.05 2.66 3.61
CA GLU A 31 1.91 2.06 2.58
C GLU A 31 1.08 1.70 1.34
N VAL A 32 -0.11 1.12 1.55
CA VAL A 32 -1.05 0.82 0.47
C VAL A 32 -1.51 2.09 -0.24
N ALA A 33 -1.85 3.16 0.51
CA ALA A 33 -2.29 4.44 -0.03
C ALA A 33 -1.20 5.18 -0.83
N LYS A 34 0.09 4.90 -0.61
CA LYS A 34 1.17 5.49 -1.40
C LYS A 34 1.41 4.78 -2.73
N VAL A 35 1.19 3.48 -2.76
CA VAL A 35 1.60 2.63 -3.89
C VAL A 35 0.43 2.33 -4.82
N LEU A 36 -0.71 1.91 -4.27
CA LEU A 36 -1.83 1.44 -5.06
C LEU A 36 -2.52 2.58 -5.84
N PRO A 37 -2.88 3.73 -5.22
CA PRO A 37 -3.44 4.88 -5.92
C PRO A 37 -2.59 5.32 -7.11
N LYS A 38 -1.27 5.43 -6.92
CA LYS A 38 -0.34 5.81 -7.99
C LYS A 38 -0.38 4.85 -9.17
N ALA A 39 -0.32 3.54 -8.92
CA ALA A 39 -0.38 2.54 -9.99
C ALA A 39 -1.73 2.56 -10.73
N MET A 40 -2.84 2.70 -10.01
CA MET A 40 -4.18 2.78 -10.60
C MET A 40 -4.36 4.06 -11.42
N CYS A 41 -3.92 5.20 -10.91
CA CYS A 41 -4.03 6.50 -11.58
C CYS A 41 -3.15 6.59 -12.82
N ALA A 42 -1.91 6.08 -12.75
CA ALA A 42 -1.04 5.99 -13.92
C ALA A 42 -1.74 5.21 -15.05
N LYS A 43 -2.38 4.09 -14.70
CA LYS A 43 -3.10 3.28 -15.68
C LYS A 43 -4.35 3.96 -16.23
N MET A 44 -5.09 4.64 -15.36
CA MET A 44 -6.28 5.39 -15.74
C MET A 44 -5.95 6.52 -16.72
N ILE A 45 -4.90 7.29 -16.46
CA ILE A 45 -4.45 8.40 -17.31
C ILE A 45 -3.92 7.87 -18.65
N GLU A 46 -3.16 6.77 -18.63
CA GLU A 46 -2.70 6.10 -19.86
C GLU A 46 -3.90 5.71 -20.75
N CYS A 47 -4.98 5.22 -20.16
CA CYS A 47 -6.14 4.71 -20.88
C CYS A 47 -7.24 5.76 -21.14
N LEU A 48 -7.16 6.93 -20.53
CA LEU A 48 -8.08 8.06 -20.71
C LEU A 48 -7.31 9.38 -20.94
N PRO A 49 -6.55 9.51 -22.04
CA PRO A 49 -5.73 10.68 -22.30
C PRO A 49 -6.53 11.97 -22.58
N GLN A 50 -7.84 11.86 -22.84
CA GLN A 50 -8.74 13.01 -23.04
C GLN A 50 -9.88 12.95 -22.01
N GLY A 51 -9.79 13.77 -20.98
CA GLY A 51 -10.84 13.91 -19.95
C GLY A 51 -10.63 13.09 -18.67
N GLY A 52 -9.47 12.48 -18.48
CA GLY A 52 -9.09 11.86 -17.21
C GLY A 52 -8.75 12.89 -16.11
N PRO A 53 -8.80 12.48 -14.82
CA PRO A 53 -8.33 13.31 -13.71
C PRO A 53 -6.82 13.57 -13.82
N THR A 54 -6.35 14.65 -13.17
CA THR A 54 -4.90 14.83 -13.00
C THR A 54 -4.34 13.73 -12.10
N MET A 55 -3.03 13.46 -12.19
CA MET A 55 -2.37 12.47 -11.36
C MET A 55 -2.57 12.77 -9.87
N ASP A 56 -2.37 14.03 -9.46
CA ASP A 56 -2.53 14.46 -8.08
C ASP A 56 -3.97 14.31 -7.57
N ASP A 57 -4.96 14.72 -8.37
CA ASP A 57 -6.38 14.60 -7.96
C ASP A 57 -6.81 13.13 -7.84
N CYS A 58 -6.36 12.30 -8.77
CA CYS A 58 -6.63 10.87 -8.76
C CYS A 58 -5.97 10.19 -7.56
N GLU A 59 -4.67 10.43 -7.33
CA GLU A 59 -3.93 9.85 -6.21
C GLU A 59 -4.55 10.27 -4.89
N LYS A 60 -4.92 11.54 -4.73
CA LYS A 60 -5.57 12.05 -3.53
C LYS A 60 -6.91 11.37 -3.30
N ALA A 61 -7.78 11.29 -4.31
CA ALA A 61 -9.10 10.68 -4.18
C ALA A 61 -9.04 9.18 -3.82
N LEU A 62 -8.11 8.44 -4.42
CA LEU A 62 -7.91 7.02 -4.12
C LEU A 62 -7.22 6.80 -2.77
N SER A 63 -6.24 7.64 -2.41
CA SER A 63 -5.57 7.57 -1.09
C SER A 63 -6.56 7.82 0.05
N THR A 64 -7.44 8.80 -0.11
CA THR A 64 -8.54 9.04 0.84
C THR A 64 -9.42 7.82 1.00
N GLN A 65 -9.80 7.14 -0.09
CA GLN A 65 -10.58 5.90 -0.01
C GLN A 65 -9.84 4.76 0.71
N VAL A 66 -8.51 4.67 0.57
CA VAL A 66 -7.70 3.67 1.29
C VAL A 66 -7.62 3.99 2.78
N ILE A 67 -7.49 5.27 3.15
CA ILE A 67 -7.27 5.69 4.55
C ILE A 67 -8.58 5.80 5.35
N GLU A 68 -9.59 6.42 4.75
CA GLU A 68 -10.89 6.74 5.37
C GLU A 68 -11.94 5.67 5.08
N GLY A 69 -11.71 4.80 4.10
CA GLY A 69 -12.69 3.85 3.61
C GLY A 69 -13.68 4.48 2.63
N LYS A 70 -14.58 3.66 2.08
CA LYS A 70 -15.60 4.09 1.12
C LYS A 70 -16.97 3.69 1.61
N ASN A 71 -17.94 4.62 1.60
CA ASN A 71 -19.32 4.36 2.06
C ASN A 71 -19.41 3.77 3.48
N GLY A 72 -18.52 4.20 4.38
CA GLY A 72 -18.45 3.69 5.75
C GLY A 72 -17.83 2.29 5.89
N GLN A 73 -17.38 1.68 4.80
CA GLN A 73 -16.63 0.42 4.84
C GLN A 73 -15.12 0.71 4.87
N PRO A 74 -14.37 0.11 5.83
CA PRO A 74 -12.92 0.27 5.86
C PRO A 74 -12.28 -0.41 4.65
N PHE A 75 -11.14 0.13 4.22
CA PHE A 75 -10.35 -0.52 3.18
C PHE A 75 -9.89 -1.91 3.66
N PRO A 76 -9.97 -2.96 2.82
CA PRO A 76 -9.60 -4.30 3.20
C PRO A 76 -8.14 -4.37 3.63
N THR A 77 -7.84 -5.32 4.50
CA THR A 77 -6.45 -5.59 4.88
C THR A 77 -5.74 -6.26 3.70
N VAL A 78 -4.60 -5.72 3.30
CA VAL A 78 -3.83 -6.18 2.14
C VAL A 78 -2.43 -6.55 2.58
N THR A 79 -1.93 -7.70 2.15
CA THR A 79 -0.54 -8.11 2.37
C THR A 79 0.39 -7.50 1.32
N LYS A 80 1.70 -7.46 1.59
CA LYS A 80 2.68 -6.98 0.61
C LYS A 80 2.61 -7.74 -0.71
N SER A 81 2.43 -9.06 -0.65
CA SER A 81 2.32 -9.89 -1.84
C SER A 81 1.07 -9.60 -2.66
N GLU A 82 -0.07 -9.30 -2.02
CA GLU A 82 -1.30 -8.90 -2.74
C GLU A 82 -1.14 -7.52 -3.37
N LEU A 83 -0.54 -6.57 -2.66
CA LEU A 83 -0.27 -5.24 -3.21
C LEU A 83 0.68 -5.31 -4.42
N ASP A 84 1.79 -6.03 -4.30
CA ASP A 84 2.76 -6.19 -5.39
C ASP A 84 2.15 -6.91 -6.59
N ALA A 85 1.34 -7.96 -6.35
CA ALA A 85 0.60 -8.65 -7.40
C ALA A 85 -0.40 -7.72 -8.09
N CYS A 86 -1.12 -6.89 -7.33
CA CYS A 86 -2.05 -5.91 -7.88
C CYS A 86 -1.36 -4.86 -8.76
N VAL A 87 -0.25 -4.29 -8.29
CA VAL A 87 0.54 -3.32 -9.08
C VAL A 87 1.04 -3.96 -10.37
N ALA A 88 1.55 -5.19 -10.30
CA ALA A 88 1.97 -5.93 -11.48
C ALA A 88 0.80 -6.25 -12.44
N GLY A 89 -0.37 -6.54 -11.89
CA GLY A 89 -1.62 -6.75 -12.63
C GLY A 89 -2.08 -5.50 -13.37
N LEU A 90 -2.08 -4.35 -12.70
CA LEU A 90 -2.40 -3.04 -13.28
C LEU A 90 -1.48 -2.70 -14.46
N GLY A 91 -0.18 -2.99 -14.33
CA GLY A 91 0.77 -2.78 -15.42
C GLY A 91 0.50 -3.65 -16.66
N LYS A 92 -0.10 -4.83 -16.48
CA LYS A 92 -0.48 -5.75 -17.57
C LYS A 92 -1.91 -5.55 -18.08
N TRP A 93 -2.72 -4.80 -17.34
CA TRP A 93 -4.11 -4.55 -17.70
C TRP A 93 -4.13 -3.74 -18.99
N THR A 94 -5.05 -4.02 -19.90
CA THR A 94 -5.16 -3.23 -21.14
C THR A 94 -6.23 -2.15 -20.98
N CYS A 95 -6.19 -1.10 -21.80
CA CYS A 95 -7.20 -0.05 -21.74
C CYS A 95 -8.60 -0.53 -22.11
N ASP A 96 -8.70 -1.49 -23.03
CA ASP A 96 -9.97 -2.16 -23.34
C ASP A 96 -10.50 -2.88 -22.10
N GLN A 97 -9.68 -3.69 -21.43
CA GLN A 97 -10.08 -4.36 -20.20
C GLN A 97 -10.41 -3.37 -19.07
N MET A 98 -9.75 -2.21 -18.99
CA MET A 98 -10.09 -1.18 -18.01
C MET A 98 -11.50 -0.61 -18.22
N GLN A 99 -11.94 -0.51 -19.48
CA GLN A 99 -13.24 0.05 -19.84
C GLN A 99 -14.36 -0.99 -19.82
N THR A 100 -14.05 -2.26 -20.15
CA THR A 100 -15.06 -3.30 -20.37
C THR A 100 -15.10 -4.36 -19.26
N SER A 101 -14.02 -4.52 -18.47
CA SER A 101 -13.98 -5.55 -17.42
C SER A 101 -14.77 -5.10 -16.20
N PRO A 102 -15.77 -5.89 -15.75
CA PRO A 102 -16.47 -5.64 -14.50
C PRO A 102 -15.61 -5.97 -13.27
N ASN A 103 -14.48 -6.65 -13.47
CA ASN A 103 -13.60 -7.10 -12.40
C ASN A 103 -12.27 -6.33 -12.40
N PRO A 104 -11.67 -6.10 -11.23
CA PRO A 104 -10.32 -5.57 -11.14
C PRO A 104 -9.31 -6.53 -11.79
N PRO A 105 -8.12 -6.04 -12.18
CA PRO A 105 -7.10 -6.90 -12.79
C PRO A 105 -6.60 -7.95 -11.79
N THR A 106 -6.01 -9.01 -12.33
CA THR A 106 -5.38 -10.10 -11.56
C THR A 106 -4.41 -9.55 -10.52
N GLY A 107 -4.50 -10.01 -9.28
CA GLY A 107 -3.71 -9.54 -8.15
C GLY A 107 -4.43 -8.45 -7.32
N CYS A 108 -5.45 -7.79 -7.87
CA CYS A 108 -6.23 -6.74 -7.20
C CYS A 108 -7.59 -7.22 -6.68
N GLU A 109 -7.81 -8.53 -6.50
CA GLU A 109 -9.10 -9.10 -6.08
C GLU A 109 -9.61 -8.53 -4.75
N PHE A 110 -8.71 -8.06 -3.89
CA PHE A 110 -9.09 -7.40 -2.64
C PHE A 110 -9.92 -6.13 -2.86
N LEU A 111 -9.80 -5.44 -4.00
CA LEU A 111 -10.63 -4.29 -4.34
C LEU A 111 -12.09 -4.67 -4.64
N ALA A 112 -12.35 -5.93 -4.99
CA ALA A 112 -13.69 -6.47 -5.21
C ALA A 112 -14.31 -7.10 -3.95
N LYS A 113 -13.53 -7.32 -2.89
CA LYS A 113 -14.03 -7.85 -1.61
C LYS A 113 -14.90 -6.77 -0.95
N LYS A 114 -16.22 -6.93 -1.04
CA LYS A 114 -17.23 -6.12 -0.33
C LYS A 114 -17.58 -6.72 1.02
#